data_AF-A0A2D6BLT5-F1
#
_entry.id   AF-A0A2D6BLT5-F1
#
_cell.length_a   1.000
_cell.length_b   1.000
_cell.length_c   1.000
_cell.angle_alpha   90.00
_cell.angle_beta   90.00
_cell.angle_gamma   90.00
#
_symmetry.space_group_name_H-M   'P 1'
#
loop_
_entity.id
_entity.type
_entity.pdbx_description
1 polymer ?
#
loop_
_entity_poly.entity_id
_entity_poly.type
_entity_poly.pdbx_seq_one_letter_code
_entity_poly.pdbx_strand_id
1 'polypeptide(L)'
;MLSFASPVAAFGFDVNALDIDWTMVLFDSLGNTIGSFVIANQPGQGLSGFGRRGYAGASSAVPVASVRIGNPGSHDWALIDNIAIAAVPEASSASVLGLALLGLGLRRARSRSRAAA
;
A
#
# COMPACT_ATOMS: atom_id res chain seq x y z
N MET A 1 15.75 -4.96 -7.61
CA MET A 1 14.57 -5.69 -7.07
C MET A 1 14.67 -5.65 -5.56
N LEU A 2 13.61 -5.25 -4.87
CA LEU A 2 13.52 -5.20 -3.41
C LEU A 2 12.60 -6.33 -2.97
N SER A 3 13.07 -7.20 -2.07
CA SER A 3 12.30 -8.34 -1.55
C SER A 3 12.06 -8.17 -0.06
N PHE A 4 10.85 -8.49 0.39
CA PHE A 4 10.50 -8.45 1.81
C PHE A 4 10.72 -9.82 2.45
N ALA A 5 11.28 -9.84 3.67
CA ALA A 5 11.49 -11.10 4.40
C ALA A 5 10.16 -11.82 4.72
N SER A 6 9.10 -11.04 4.93
CA SER A 6 7.72 -11.49 5.06
C SER A 6 6.85 -10.66 4.10
N PRO A 7 5.93 -11.26 3.34
CA PRO A 7 5.03 -10.50 2.46
C PRO A 7 4.22 -9.45 3.21
N VAL A 8 4.04 -8.27 2.60
CA VAL A 8 3.40 -7.10 3.23
C VAL A 8 2.13 -6.69 2.49
N ALA A 9 1.13 -6.19 3.22
CA ALA A 9 -0.10 -5.66 2.62
C ALA A 9 0.08 -4.23 2.08
N ALA A 10 1.01 -3.47 2.65
CA ALA A 10 1.37 -2.13 2.20
C ALA A 10 2.82 -1.79 2.56
N PHE A 11 3.43 -0.89 1.79
CA PHE A 11 4.77 -0.35 2.04
C PHE A 11 4.91 1.04 1.39
N GLY A 12 5.94 1.78 1.81
CA GLY A 12 6.36 2.99 1.13
C GLY A 12 7.82 3.35 1.41
N PHE A 13 8.36 4.23 0.58
CA PHE A 13 9.74 4.69 0.67
C PHE A 13 9.92 6.04 -0.03
N ASP A 14 10.97 6.76 0.37
CA ASP A 14 11.43 7.93 -0.35
C ASP A 14 12.29 7.48 -1.54
N VAL A 15 12.07 8.12 -2.69
CA VAL A 15 12.82 7.85 -3.91
C VAL A 15 13.41 9.13 -4.46
N ASN A 16 14.70 9.10 -4.76
CA ASN A 16 15.41 10.23 -5.35
C ASN A 16 15.76 9.96 -6.82
N ALA A 17 16.15 11.01 -7.53
CA ALA A 17 16.47 10.99 -8.97
C ALA A 17 15.27 10.72 -9.90
N LEU A 18 14.09 11.26 -9.57
CA LEU A 18 12.88 11.19 -10.40
C LEU A 18 12.87 12.23 -11.53
N ASP A 19 13.83 12.17 -12.45
CA ASP A 19 13.91 13.06 -13.61
C ASP A 19 13.05 12.61 -14.80
N ILE A 20 12.82 11.31 -14.92
CA ILE A 20 11.83 10.72 -15.83
C ILE A 20 10.82 9.87 -15.07
N ASP A 21 9.80 9.36 -15.76
CA ASP A 21 8.81 8.46 -15.15
C ASP A 21 9.42 7.08 -14.93
N TRP A 22 9.18 6.53 -13.74
CA TRP A 22 9.61 5.18 -13.37
C TRP A 22 8.40 4.27 -13.24
N THR A 23 8.60 2.98 -13.43
CA THR A 23 7.55 1.96 -13.24
C THR A 23 7.90 1.11 -12.03
N MET A 24 6.93 0.91 -11.15
CA MET A 24 6.99 -0.08 -10.09
C MET A 24 6.03 -1.22 -10.40
N VAL A 25 6.54 -2.44 -10.32
CA VAL A 25 5.79 -3.69 -10.50
C VAL A 25 5.84 -4.47 -9.19
N LEU A 26 4.67 -4.96 -8.76
CA LEU A 26 4.49 -5.76 -7.56
C LEU A 26 4.39 -7.24 -7.90
N PHE A 27 4.99 -8.07 -7.06
CA PHE A 27 4.96 -9.51 -7.19
C PHE A 27 4.48 -10.19 -5.89
N ASP A 28 3.68 -11.25 -6.04
CA ASP A 28 3.35 -12.15 -4.94
C ASP A 28 4.52 -13.12 -4.63
N SER A 29 4.32 -14.01 -3.65
CA SER A 29 5.34 -15.00 -3.24
C SER A 29 5.63 -16.08 -4.28
N LEU A 30 4.79 -16.23 -5.30
CA LEU A 30 4.96 -17.15 -6.41
C LEU A 30 5.61 -16.49 -7.63
N GLY A 31 5.85 -15.17 -7.57
CA GLY A 31 6.43 -14.39 -8.66
C GLY A 31 5.40 -13.92 -9.69
N ASN A 32 4.09 -14.01 -9.41
CA ASN A 32 3.07 -13.46 -10.28
C ASN A 32 2.99 -11.94 -10.10
N THR A 33 2.79 -11.21 -11.19
CA THR A 33 2.52 -9.77 -11.13
C THR A 33 1.13 -9.52 -10.57
N ILE A 34 1.08 -8.77 -9.47
CA ILE A 34 -0.19 -8.39 -8.79
C ILE A 34 -0.54 -6.91 -8.95
N GLY A 35 0.38 -6.10 -9.49
CA GLY A 35 0.14 -4.70 -9.77
C GLY A 35 1.29 -4.03 -10.52
N SER A 36 0.99 -2.94 -11.21
CA SER A 36 1.98 -2.08 -11.88
C SER A 36 1.50 -0.63 -11.86
N PHE A 37 2.39 0.29 -11.53
CA PHE A 37 2.06 1.71 -11.43
C PHE A 37 3.25 2.59 -11.77
N VAL A 38 2.94 3.81 -12.20
CA VAL A 38 3.92 4.82 -12.57
C VAL A 38 4.27 5.65 -11.35
N ILE A 39 5.56 5.75 -11.06
CA ILE A 39 6.12 6.77 -10.18
C ILE A 39 6.41 7.97 -11.07
N ALA A 40 5.53 8.97 -10.99
CA ALA A 40 5.63 10.15 -11.84
C ALA A 40 6.93 10.92 -11.56
N ASN A 41 7.51 11.46 -12.62
CA ASN A 41 8.66 12.34 -12.52
C ASN A 41 8.33 13.61 -11.71
N GLN A 42 9.37 14.31 -11.29
CA GLN A 42 9.24 15.62 -10.67
C GLN A 42 9.72 16.73 -11.61
N PRO A 43 8.79 17.37 -12.35
CA PRO A 43 9.13 18.52 -13.16
C PRO A 43 9.33 19.74 -12.26
N GLY A 44 10.49 20.40 -12.37
CA GLY A 44 10.77 21.62 -11.62
C GLY A 44 12.03 22.34 -12.11
N GLN A 45 11.97 23.66 -12.24
CA GLN A 45 13.15 24.48 -12.55
C GLN A 45 14.08 24.52 -11.33
N GLY A 46 15.39 24.33 -11.57
CA GLY A 46 16.41 24.30 -10.51
C GLY A 46 16.61 22.94 -9.83
N LEU A 47 15.75 21.95 -10.09
CA LEU A 47 15.97 20.57 -9.66
C LEU A 47 16.78 19.84 -10.75
N SER A 48 17.99 19.41 -10.42
CA SER A 48 18.85 18.62 -11.30
C SER A 48 19.43 17.41 -10.56
N GLY A 49 19.70 16.32 -11.31
CA GLY A 49 20.25 15.07 -10.77
C GLY A 49 19.48 14.54 -9.55
N PHE A 50 20.23 14.26 -8.47
CA PHE A 50 19.73 13.68 -7.22
C PHE A 50 18.86 14.62 -6.37
N GLY A 51 18.66 15.87 -6.80
CA GLY A 51 17.83 16.84 -6.08
C GLY A 51 16.32 16.59 -6.21
N ARG A 52 15.90 15.74 -7.15
CA ARG A 52 14.49 15.36 -7.36
C ARG A 52 14.11 14.25 -6.36
N ARG A 53 13.05 14.45 -5.56
CA ARG A 53 12.66 13.57 -4.45
C ARG A 53 11.15 13.33 -4.40
N GLY A 54 10.72 12.10 -4.54
CA GLY A 54 9.32 11.70 -4.40
C GLY A 54 9.12 10.70 -3.28
N TYR A 55 7.84 10.37 -3.07
CA TYR A 55 7.42 9.26 -2.25
C TYR A 55 6.73 8.24 -3.16
N ALA A 56 7.09 6.97 -3.01
CA ALA A 56 6.44 5.89 -3.72
C ALA A 56 6.08 4.76 -2.75
N GLY A 57 4.97 4.11 -3.02
CA GLY A 57 4.46 3.04 -2.18
C GLY A 57 3.25 2.41 -2.81
N ALA A 58 2.79 1.32 -2.22
CA ALA A 58 1.61 0.63 -2.68
C ALA A 58 0.93 -0.12 -1.54
N SER A 59 -0.37 -0.33 -1.71
CA SER A 59 -1.15 -1.28 -0.95
C SER A 59 -1.81 -2.27 -1.91
N SER A 60 -1.99 -3.50 -1.47
CA SER A 60 -2.57 -4.58 -2.28
C SER A 60 -3.42 -5.49 -1.39
N ALA A 61 -4.51 -6.01 -1.94
CA ALA A 61 -5.32 -7.04 -1.29
C ALA A 61 -4.59 -8.39 -1.21
N VAL A 62 -3.66 -8.64 -2.15
CA VAL A 62 -2.76 -9.79 -2.14
C VAL A 62 -1.43 -9.38 -1.53
N PRO A 63 -0.87 -10.15 -0.57
CA PRO A 63 0.42 -9.82 0.04
C PRO A 63 1.53 -9.67 -0.99
N VAL A 64 2.25 -8.54 -0.92
CA VAL A 64 3.37 -8.20 -1.78
C VAL A 64 4.63 -8.85 -1.20
N ALA A 65 5.28 -9.74 -1.96
CA ALA A 65 6.52 -10.38 -1.55
C ALA A 65 7.76 -9.64 -2.07
N SER A 66 7.68 -9.07 -3.28
CA SER A 66 8.78 -8.29 -3.85
C SER A 66 8.29 -7.22 -4.81
N VAL A 67 9.16 -6.25 -5.07
CA VAL A 67 8.92 -5.15 -5.99
C VAL A 67 10.10 -4.94 -6.94
N ARG A 68 9.78 -4.63 -8.19
CA ARG A 68 10.74 -4.20 -9.20
C ARG A 68 10.45 -2.77 -9.58
N ILE A 69 11.45 -1.92 -9.47
CA ILE A 69 11.39 -0.50 -9.83
C ILE A 69 12.41 -0.29 -10.94
N GLY A 70 12.02 0.42 -12.00
CA GLY A 70 12.91 0.77 -13.09
C GLY A 70 12.21 1.63 -14.14
N ASN A 71 12.98 2.26 -15.01
CA ASN A 71 12.46 3.05 -16.12
C ASN A 71 12.65 2.31 -17.46
N PRO A 72 11.78 2.55 -18.46
CA PRO A 72 11.97 1.98 -19.78
C PRO A 72 13.07 2.75 -20.53
N GLY A 73 14.20 2.09 -20.78
CA GLY A 73 15.15 2.51 -21.81
C GLY A 73 16.45 3.20 -21.36
N SER A 74 16.80 3.17 -20.08
CA SER A 74 18.06 3.76 -19.59
C SER A 74 18.80 2.86 -18.58
N HIS A 75 20.08 3.17 -18.33
CA HIS A 75 20.87 2.64 -17.20
C HIS A 75 20.80 3.60 -16.01
N ASP A 76 19.62 4.12 -15.68
CA ASP A 76 19.47 4.98 -14.50
C ASP A 76 19.46 4.16 -13.21
N TRP A 77 19.84 4.84 -12.14
CA TRP A 77 19.89 4.30 -10.79
C TRP A 77 19.02 5.15 -9.88
N ALA A 78 18.17 4.49 -9.08
CA ALA A 78 17.38 5.14 -8.05
C ALA A 78 18.03 4.89 -6.69
N LEU A 79 18.05 5.93 -5.86
CA LEU A 79 18.35 5.80 -4.45
C LEU A 79 17.02 5.69 -3.69
N ILE A 80 16.82 4.55 -3.03
CA ILE A 80 15.69 4.28 -2.15
C ILE A 80 16.18 4.51 -0.71
N ASP A 81 15.50 5.37 0.03
CA ASP A 81 15.82 5.67 1.43
C ASP A 81 14.55 5.59 2.29
N ASN A 82 14.72 5.50 3.62
CA ASN A 82 13.65 5.51 4.62
C ASN A 82 12.51 4.52 4.34
N ILE A 83 12.84 3.24 4.12
CA ILE A 83 11.82 2.21 3.92
C ILE A 83 10.99 2.05 5.20
N ALA A 84 9.70 2.34 5.11
CA ALA A 84 8.76 2.15 6.21
C ALA A 84 7.82 0.97 5.90
N ILE A 85 7.76 0.03 6.83
CA ILE A 85 6.83 -1.11 6.78
C ILE A 85 5.85 -0.93 7.93
N ALA A 86 4.57 -0.76 7.60
CA ALA A 86 3.50 -0.65 8.57
C ALA A 86 2.56 -1.84 8.45
N ALA A 87 2.23 -2.45 9.59
CA ALA A 87 1.09 -3.35 9.65
C ALA A 87 -0.17 -2.50 9.41
N VAL A 88 -0.90 -2.76 8.31
CA VAL A 88 -2.25 -2.21 8.16
C VAL A 88 -3.09 -2.86 9.26
N PRO A 89 -3.68 -2.08 10.19
CA PRO A 89 -4.59 -2.66 11.15
C PRO A 89 -5.72 -3.31 10.35
N GLU A 90 -5.89 -4.63 10.46
CA GLU A 90 -7.16 -5.23 10.08
C GLU A 90 -8.24 -4.41 10.80
N ALA A 91 -9.31 -4.03 10.10
CA ALA A 91 -10.46 -3.38 10.74
C ALA A 91 -10.83 -4.27 11.92
N SER A 92 -10.45 -3.81 13.12
CA SER A 92 -10.20 -4.72 14.25
C SER A 92 -11.41 -5.61 14.41
N SER A 93 -11.24 -6.91 14.52
CA SER A 93 -12.36 -7.84 14.69
C SER A 93 -13.32 -7.41 15.83
N ALA A 94 -12.83 -6.59 16.76
CA ALA A 94 -13.59 -5.86 17.79
C ALA A 94 -14.68 -4.91 17.26
N SER A 95 -14.48 -4.15 16.18
CA SER A 95 -15.50 -3.24 15.62
C SER A 95 -16.60 -4.01 14.89
N VAL A 96 -16.26 -5.09 14.19
CA VAL A 96 -17.23 -6.03 13.60
C VAL A 96 -18.04 -6.74 14.70
N LEU A 97 -17.37 -7.20 15.77
CA LEU A 97 -18.02 -7.81 16.92
C LEU A 97 -18.95 -6.82 17.63
N GLY A 98 -18.52 -5.57 17.81
CA GLY A 98 -19.32 -4.50 18.42
C GLY A 98 -20.58 -4.19 17.62
N LEU A 99 -20.47 -4.08 16.29
CA LEU A 99 -21.63 -3.89 15.40
C LEU A 99 -22.57 -5.11 15.42
N ALA A 100 -22.04 -6.32 15.46
CA ALA A 100 -22.83 -7.55 15.57
C ALA A 100 -23.61 -7.60 16.91
N LEU A 101 -22.97 -7.23 18.02
CA LEU A 101 -23.60 -7.18 19.34
C LEU A 101 -24.66 -6.07 19.44
N LEU A 102 -24.40 -4.89 18.87
CA LEU A 102 -25.39 -3.80 18.78
C LEU A 102 -26.61 -4.21 17.94
N GLY A 103 -26.40 -4.86 16.80
CA GLY A 103 -27.47 -5.40 15.96
C GLY A 103 -28.33 -6.44 16.68
N LEU A 104 -27.70 -7.36 17.45
CA LEU A 104 -28.40 -8.35 18.26
C LEU A 104 -29.19 -7.71 19.42
N GLY A 105 -28.63 -6.69 20.06
CA GLY A 105 -29.29 -5.93 21.13
C GLY A 105 -30.55 -5.20 20.64
N LEU A 106 -30.45 -4.50 19.50
CA LEU A 106 -31.58 -3.78 18.89
C LEU A 106 -32.69 -4.74 18.42
N ARG A 107 -32.33 -5.94 17.94
CA ARG A 107 -33.31 -6.98 17.56
C ARG A 107 -34.11 -7.49 18.76
N ARG A 108 -33.48 -7.69 19.92
CA ARG A 108 -34.17 -8.09 21.16
C ARG A 108 -35.06 -6.98 21.72
N ALA A 109 -34.64 -5.72 21.64
CA ALA A 109 -35.44 -4.58 22.09
C ALA A 109 -36.75 -4.44 21.29
N ARG A 110 -36.68 -4.58 19.95
CA ARG A 110 -37.89 -4.57 19.09
C ARG A 110 -38.82 -5.76 19.33
N SER A 111 -38.28 -6.94 19.62
CA SER A 111 -39.10 -8.14 19.89
C SER A 111 -39.88 -8.02 21.20
N ARG A 112 -39.31 -7.39 22.24
CA ARG A 112 -40.01 -7.17 23.53
C ARG A 112 -41.08 -6.09 23.44
N SER A 113 -40.86 -5.04 22.66
CA SER A 113 -41.85 -3.99 22.42
C SER A 113 -43.10 -4.46 21.67
N ARG A 114 -43.02 -5.55 20.89
CA ARG A 114 -44.15 -6.10 20.15
C ARG A 114 -44.98 -7.14 20.92
N ALA A 115 -44.44 -7.72 21.99
CA ALA A 115 -45.14 -8.69 22.83
C ALA A 115 -45.94 -8.03 23.98
N ALA A 116 -45.78 -6.72 24.16
CA ALA A 116 -46.44 -5.91 25.19
C ALA A 116 -47.53 -4.98 24.61
N ALA A 117 -47.93 -5.20 23.36
CA ALA A 117 -49.00 -4.47 22.67
C ALA A 117 -50.16 -5.41 22.36
#